data_AF-A0A938BJ85-F1
#
_entry.id   AF-A0A938BJ85-F1
#
_cell.length_a   1.000
_cell.length_b   1.000
_cell.length_c   1.000
_cell.angle_alpha   90.00
_cell.angle_beta   90.00
_cell.angle_gamma   90.00
#
_symmetry.space_group_name_H-M   'P 1'
#
loop_
_entity.id
_entity.type
_entity.pdbx_description
1 polymer ?
#
loop_
_entity_poly.entity_id
_entity_poly.type
_entity_poly.pdbx_seq_one_letter_code
_entity_poly.pdbx_strand_id
1 'polypeptide(L)'
;MARLLTYLPPEIRAVLVSREIPDLGLAARQARQEMLVLGEPDLAFDLAELGSFSPGVPEAQLKAVLERTGGWPAAVALPSGTLVPTSPNRCCATWEARIGPFWPRPRKSIPSTRDSAKMPWISHSC
;
A
#
# COMPACT_ATOMS: atom_id res chain seq x y z
N MET A 1 -8.75 20.95 -18.63
CA MET A 1 -7.65 20.97 -17.64
C MET A 1 -6.87 22.28 -17.66
N ALA A 2 -6.39 22.77 -18.82
CA ALA A 2 -5.53 23.96 -18.93
C ALA A 2 -6.04 25.22 -18.18
N ARG A 3 -7.33 25.54 -18.27
CA ARG A 3 -7.92 26.71 -17.58
C ARG A 3 -7.77 26.67 -16.06
N LEU A 4 -7.85 25.49 -15.44
CA LEU A 4 -7.73 25.35 -13.97
C LEU A 4 -6.36 25.85 -13.49
N LEU A 5 -5.30 25.50 -14.22
CA LEU A 5 -3.92 25.89 -13.88
C LEU A 5 -3.62 27.36 -14.18
N THR A 6 -4.33 27.96 -15.14
CA THR A 6 -4.18 29.38 -15.48
C THR A 6 -4.79 30.30 -14.42
N TYR A 7 -5.89 29.88 -13.80
CA TYR A 7 -6.63 30.69 -12.82
C TYR A 7 -6.44 30.21 -11.38
N LEU A 8 -5.44 29.36 -11.14
CA LEU A 8 -5.17 28.85 -9.80
C LEU A 8 -4.67 30.00 -8.90
N PRO A 9 -5.34 30.29 -7.77
CA PRO A 9 -4.84 31.26 -6.80
C PRO A 9 -3.48 30.83 -6.25
N PRO A 10 -2.59 31.77 -5.89
CA PRO A 10 -1.23 31.47 -5.42
C PRO A 10 -1.20 30.69 -4.10
N GLU A 11 -2.28 30.72 -3.32
CA GLU A 11 -2.42 29.97 -2.07
C GLU A 11 -2.70 28.47 -2.30
N ILE A 12 -3.11 28.09 -3.52
CA ILE A 12 -3.49 26.72 -3.84
C ILE A 12 -2.35 26.01 -4.54
N ARG A 13 -1.99 24.83 -4.03
CA ARG A 13 -1.08 23.89 -4.70
C ARG A 13 -1.91 22.77 -5.32
N ALA A 14 -1.71 22.51 -6.60
CA ALA A 14 -2.39 21.43 -7.32
C ALA A 14 -1.44 20.24 -7.52
N VAL A 15 -1.97 19.02 -7.36
CA VAL A 15 -1.29 17.77 -7.74
C VAL A 15 -2.09 17.13 -8.86
N LEU A 16 -1.43 16.87 -9.99
CA LEU A 16 -2.04 16.20 -11.14
C LEU A 16 -1.46 14.79 -11.25
N VAL A 17 -2.34 13.79 -11.27
CA VAL A 17 -1.97 12.38 -11.49
C VAL A 17 -2.62 11.93 -12.79
N SER A 18 -1.81 11.40 -13.71
CA SER A 18 -2.24 10.95 -15.03
C SER A 18 -1.42 9.73 -15.46
N ARG A 19 -1.97 8.91 -16.35
CA ARG A 19 -1.25 7.82 -17.03
C ARG A 19 -0.65 8.24 -18.37
N GLU A 20 -1.02 9.42 -18.85
CA GLU A 20 -0.55 10.02 -20.10
C GLU A 20 0.04 11.39 -19.83
N ILE A 21 0.98 11.84 -20.66
CA ILE A 21 1.58 13.17 -20.56
C ILE A 21 0.58 14.19 -21.09
N PRO A 22 0.00 15.05 -20.24
CA PRO A 22 -0.99 16.01 -20.70
C PRO A 22 -0.31 17.18 -21.42
N ASP A 23 -0.93 17.66 -22.51
CA ASP A 23 -0.47 18.84 -23.22
C ASP A 23 -0.84 20.12 -22.44
N LEU A 24 -0.01 20.46 -21.46
CA LEU A 24 -0.18 21.61 -20.56
C LEU A 24 1.02 22.57 -20.60
N GLY A 25 1.83 22.50 -21.66
CA GLY A 25 3.08 23.28 -21.76
C GLY A 25 4.07 22.91 -20.64
N LEU A 26 4.15 21.61 -20.32
CA LEU A 26 4.91 21.09 -19.17
C LEU A 26 6.37 21.53 -19.18
N ALA A 27 7.03 21.49 -20.34
CA ALA A 27 8.43 21.89 -20.49
C ALA A 27 8.68 23.36 -20.10
N ALA A 28 7.79 24.26 -20.54
CA ALA A 28 7.91 25.68 -20.21
C ALA A 28 7.71 25.95 -18.70
N ARG A 29 6.77 25.23 -18.07
CA ARG A 29 6.51 25.34 -16.63
C ARG A 29 7.63 24.74 -15.78
N GLN A 30 8.21 23.63 -16.22
CA GLN A 30 9.36 23.01 -15.56
C GLN A 30 10.60 23.91 -15.63
N ALA A 31 10.86 24.52 -16.79
CA ALA A 31 11.96 25.48 -16.95
C ALA A 31 11.82 26.71 -16.04
N ARG A 32 10.59 27.10 -15.69
CA ARG A 32 10.28 28.18 -14.74
C ARG A 32 10.21 27.74 -13.28
N GLN A 33 10.48 26.45 -12.99
CA GLN A 33 10.36 25.85 -11.66
C GLN A 33 8.95 25.99 -11.05
N GLU A 34 7.92 26.15 -11.89
CA GLU A 34 6.52 26.23 -11.45
C GLU A 34 5.89 24.85 -11.23
N MET A 35 6.63 23.78 -11.53
CA MET A 35 6.11 22.42 -11.53
C MET A 35 7.21 21.39 -11.25
N LEU A 36 6.90 20.45 -10.36
CA LEU A 36 7.66 19.22 -10.16
C LEU A 36 6.96 18.09 -10.92
N VAL A 37 7.73 17.34 -11.71
CA VAL A 37 7.26 16.15 -12.41
C VAL A 37 7.90 14.94 -11.75
N LEU A 38 7.07 13.97 -11.36
CA LEU A 38 7.52 12.66 -10.88
C LEU A 38 7.18 11.64 -11.96
N GLY A 39 8.20 10.99 -12.50
CA GLY A 39 8.07 9.91 -13.46
C GLY A 39 7.96 8.54 -12.80
N GLU A 40 7.80 7.51 -13.63
CA GLU A 40 7.90 6.10 -13.19
C GLU A 40 9.15 5.81 -12.32
N PRO A 41 10.38 6.18 -12.71
CA PRO A 41 11.56 5.83 -11.92
C PRO A 41 11.60 6.55 -10.56
N ASP A 42 10.94 7.70 -10.44
CA ASP A 42 10.86 8.45 -9.17
C ASP A 42 9.84 7.83 -8.20
N LEU A 43 8.97 6.95 -8.70
CA LEU A 43 7.93 6.27 -7.92
C LEU A 43 8.26 4.82 -7.61
N ALA A 44 9.22 4.23 -8.33
CA ALA A 44 9.67 2.86 -8.09
C ALA A 44 10.54 2.81 -6.83
N PHE A 45 10.20 1.91 -5.90
CA PHE A 45 11.03 1.69 -4.73
C PHE A 45 12.41 1.16 -5.10
N ASP A 46 13.42 1.72 -4.48
CA ASP A 46 14.73 1.08 -4.41
C ASP A 46 14.78 0.00 -3.30
N LEU A 47 15.93 -0.68 -3.18
CA LEU A 47 16.11 -1.75 -2.20
C LEU A 47 16.02 -1.24 -0.75
N ALA A 48 16.51 -0.03 -0.48
CA ALA A 48 16.55 0.55 0.86
C ALA A 48 15.15 1.03 1.29
N GLU A 49 14.40 1.64 0.37
CA GLU A 49 13.00 2.02 0.56
C GLU A 49 12.13 0.80 0.76
N LEU A 50 12.33 -0.26 -0.03
CA LEU A 50 11.60 -1.52 0.12
C LEU A 50 11.88 -2.20 1.47
N GLY A 51 13.13 -2.16 1.94
CA GLY A 51 13.51 -2.65 3.28
C GLY A 51 12.87 -1.83 4.40
N SER A 52 12.76 -0.52 4.22
CA SER A 52 12.06 0.38 5.16
C SER A 52 10.54 0.13 5.16
N PHE A 53 9.97 -0.17 3.99
CA PHE A 53 8.55 -0.51 3.84
C PHE A 53 8.21 -1.89 4.43
N SER A 54 9.18 -2.82 4.40
CA SER A 54 9.03 -4.21 4.84
C SER A 54 10.07 -4.59 5.89
N PRO A 55 10.01 -4.01 7.10
CA PRO A 55 10.99 -4.26 8.14
C PRO A 55 10.97 -5.73 8.57
N GLY A 56 12.17 -6.30 8.76
CA GLY A 56 12.36 -7.68 9.20
C GLY A 56 12.39 -8.72 8.06
N VAL A 57 12.27 -8.28 6.80
CA VAL A 57 12.47 -9.14 5.64
C VAL A 57 13.97 -9.22 5.30
N PRO A 58 14.53 -10.43 5.08
CA PRO A 58 15.92 -10.58 4.64
C PRO A 58 16.19 -9.90 3.29
N GLU A 59 17.37 -9.29 3.13
CA GLU A 59 17.76 -8.58 1.91
C GLU A 59 17.65 -9.44 0.64
N ALA A 60 17.96 -10.74 0.72
CA ALA A 60 17.83 -11.66 -0.41
C ALA A 60 16.36 -11.77 -0.92
N GLN A 61 15.39 -11.72 0.00
CA GLN A 61 13.97 -11.72 -0.38
C GLN A 61 13.55 -10.36 -0.94
N LEU A 62 14.07 -9.26 -0.39
CA LEU A 62 13.84 -7.91 -0.92
C LEU A 62 14.35 -7.78 -2.35
N LYS A 63 15.54 -8.32 -2.67
CA LYS A 63 16.08 -8.35 -4.04
C LYS A 63 15.16 -9.13 -4.99
N ALA A 64 14.72 -10.33 -4.58
CA ALA A 64 13.79 -11.12 -5.39
C ALA A 64 12.44 -10.40 -5.65
N VAL A 65 11.95 -9.65 -4.67
CA VAL A 65 10.75 -8.79 -4.83
C VAL A 65 11.03 -7.67 -5.81
N LEU A 66 12.14 -6.97 -5.63
CA LEU A 66 12.52 -5.84 -6.46
C LEU A 66 12.67 -6.26 -7.92
N GLU A 67 13.36 -7.37 -8.18
CA GLU A 67 13.51 -7.95 -9.53
C GLU A 67 12.17 -8.31 -10.17
N ARG A 68 11.25 -8.90 -9.40
CA ARG A 68 9.95 -9.34 -9.93
C ARG A 68 8.96 -8.19 -10.15
N THR A 69 9.02 -7.16 -9.31
CA THR A 69 8.04 -6.06 -9.29
C THR A 69 8.55 -4.79 -9.97
N GLY A 70 9.85 -4.73 -10.28
CA GLY A 70 10.50 -3.50 -10.75
C GLY A 70 10.42 -2.35 -9.73
N GLY A 71 10.16 -2.65 -8.45
CA GLY A 71 9.99 -1.63 -7.40
C GLY A 71 8.61 -0.97 -7.37
N TRP A 72 7.68 -1.34 -8.26
CA TRP A 72 6.38 -0.69 -8.33
C TRP A 72 5.57 -0.86 -7.02
N PRO A 73 5.22 0.23 -6.29
CA PRO A 73 4.59 0.13 -4.97
C PRO A 73 3.27 -0.65 -4.97
N ALA A 74 2.47 -0.51 -6.03
CA ALA A 74 1.24 -1.27 -6.18
C ALA A 74 1.51 -2.79 -6.30
N ALA A 75 2.52 -3.19 -7.09
CA ALA A 75 2.90 -4.59 -7.25
C ALA A 75 3.50 -5.17 -5.96
N VAL A 76 4.26 -4.37 -5.21
CA VAL A 76 4.82 -4.72 -3.90
C VAL A 76 3.71 -4.90 -2.84
N ALA A 77 2.67 -4.06 -2.86
CA ALA A 77 1.59 -4.09 -1.88
C ALA A 77 0.57 -5.21 -2.12
N LEU A 78 0.53 -5.78 -3.33
CA LEU A 78 -0.40 -6.87 -3.63
C LEU A 78 -0.03 -8.12 -2.82
N PRO A 79 -0.99 -8.76 -2.12
CA PRO A 79 -0.75 -9.91 -1.26
C PRO A 79 -0.35 -11.20 -2.00
N SER A 80 -0.18 -11.16 -3.32
CA SER A 80 0.01 -12.32 -4.20
C SER A 80 1.41 -12.95 -4.16
N GLY A 81 2.16 -12.76 -3.05
CA GLY A 81 3.15 -13.76 -2.63
C GLY A 81 4.62 -13.40 -2.83
N THR A 82 5.17 -12.58 -1.95
CA THR A 82 6.63 -12.56 -1.74
C THR A 82 7.08 -12.17 -0.34
N LEU A 83 6.30 -11.40 0.43
CA LEU A 83 6.78 -10.83 1.70
C LEU A 83 5.98 -11.29 2.93
N VAL A 84 5.39 -12.48 2.89
CA VAL A 84 4.90 -13.12 4.10
C VAL A 84 5.81 -14.32 4.36
N PRO A 85 6.70 -14.28 5.38
CA PRO A 85 7.21 -15.52 5.91
C PRO A 85 5.99 -16.34 6.36
N THR A 86 5.73 -17.45 5.67
CA THR A 86 4.75 -18.45 6.07
C THR A 86 5.19 -19.06 7.39
N SER A 87 4.85 -18.39 8.50
CA SER A 87 4.81 -19.00 9.80
C SER A 87 3.63 -19.99 9.81
N PRO A 88 3.83 -21.26 10.23
CA PRO A 88 2.76 -22.25 10.28
C PRO A 88 1.60 -21.88 11.22
N ASN A 89 1.78 -20.88 12.09
CA ASN A 89 0.83 -20.54 13.16
C ASN A 89 0.12 -19.18 13.01
N ARG A 90 0.11 -18.56 11.82
CA ARG A 90 -0.70 -17.35 11.59
C ARG A 90 -2.05 -17.69 10.96
N CYS A 91 -3.00 -18.07 11.81
CA CYS A 91 -4.42 -18.00 11.48
C CYS A 91 -4.77 -16.53 11.17
N CYS A 92 -5.20 -16.28 9.94
CA CYS A 92 -6.01 -15.14 9.50
C CYS A 92 -5.83 -13.83 10.28
N ALA A 93 -4.71 -13.13 10.07
CA ALA A 93 -4.71 -11.69 10.29
C ALA A 93 -5.40 -11.06 9.07
N THR A 94 -6.66 -10.64 9.23
CA THR A 94 -7.34 -9.82 8.22
C THR A 94 -6.51 -8.56 7.98
N TRP A 95 -6.47 -8.12 6.71
CA TRP A 95 -5.74 -6.96 6.21
C TRP A 95 -6.00 -5.65 7.00
N GLU A 96 -7.05 -5.61 7.83
CA GLU A 96 -7.48 -4.50 8.69
C GLU A 96 -6.47 -4.10 9.77
N ALA A 97 -5.50 -4.95 10.12
CA ALA A 97 -4.58 -4.65 11.21
C ALA A 97 -3.45 -3.64 10.84
N ARG A 98 -3.29 -3.28 9.56
CA ARG A 98 -2.11 -2.54 9.07
C ARG A 98 -2.35 -1.05 8.80
N ILE A 99 -3.58 -0.54 8.93
CA ILE A 99 -3.90 0.88 8.75
C ILE A 99 -3.90 1.57 10.13
N GLY A 100 -3.10 2.62 10.29
CA GLY A 100 -2.96 3.43 11.50
C GLY A 100 -4.25 4.15 11.97
N PRO A 101 -4.16 5.01 13.00
CA PRO A 101 -5.14 5.13 14.08
C PRO A 101 -6.41 5.96 13.76
N PHE A 102 -6.73 6.19 12.49
CA PHE A 102 -7.73 7.21 12.11
C PHE A 102 -9.17 6.69 11.98
N TRP A 103 -9.44 5.40 12.12
CA TRP A 103 -10.81 4.85 12.03
C TRP A 103 -11.35 4.39 13.39
N PRO A 104 -12.58 4.78 13.77
CA PRO A 104 -13.18 4.36 15.02
C PRO A 104 -13.36 2.85 14.98
N ARG A 105 -12.75 2.15 15.95
CA ARG A 105 -12.89 0.70 16.08
C ARG A 105 -14.38 0.35 16.15
N PRO A 106 -14.88 -0.62 15.35
CA PRO A 106 -16.23 -1.10 15.53
C PRO A 106 -16.38 -1.64 16.96
N ARG A 107 -17.36 -1.10 17.68
CA ARG A 107 -17.73 -1.50 19.03
C ARG A 107 -18.00 -3.01 19.01
N LYS A 108 -17.20 -3.79 19.73
CA LYS A 108 -17.35 -5.25 19.84
C LYS A 108 -18.81 -5.57 20.20
N SER A 109 -19.56 -6.16 19.28
CA SER A 109 -20.85 -6.75 19.59
C SER A 109 -20.59 -8.01 20.42
N ILE A 110 -21.09 -7.99 21.65
CA ILE A 110 -21.14 -9.11 22.58
C ILE A 110 -21.86 -10.29 21.89
N PRO A 111 -21.35 -11.54 21.94
CA PRO A 111 -22.11 -12.67 21.44
C PRO A 111 -23.29 -12.93 22.38
N SER A 112 -24.49 -12.81 21.83
CA SER A 112 -25.74 -13.21 22.47
C SER A 112 -25.75 -14.72 22.66
N THR A 113 -25.85 -15.14 23.92
CA THR A 113 -26.10 -16.51 24.37
C THR A 113 -27.54 -16.93 24.09
N ARG A 114 -27.73 -17.91 23.20
CA ARG A 114 -28.85 -18.88 23.04
C ARG A 114 -28.65 -19.54 21.66
N ASP A 115 -28.60 -20.84 21.43
CA ASP A 115 -29.13 -22.02 22.10
C ASP A 115 -28.18 -23.20 21.85
N SER A 116 -27.77 -23.92 22.90
CA SER A 116 -28.20 -25.30 23.19
C SER A 116 -28.30 -26.22 21.96
N ALA A 117 -27.26 -27.03 21.71
CA ALA A 117 -27.35 -28.49 21.78
C ALA A 117 -26.11 -29.19 21.16
N LYS A 118 -25.52 -30.09 21.95
CA LYS A 118 -24.63 -31.22 21.59
C LYS A 118 -23.12 -30.93 21.43
N MET A 119 -22.43 -30.93 22.57
CA MET A 119 -21.26 -31.79 22.78
C MET A 119 -21.78 -33.18 23.22
N PRO A 120 -21.12 -34.33 22.96
CA PRO A 120 -19.71 -34.59 23.31
C PRO A 120 -18.98 -35.41 22.19
N TRP A 121 -17.65 -35.60 22.10
CA TRP A 121 -16.62 -35.95 23.06
C TRP A 121 -15.23 -35.59 22.50
N ILE A 122 -14.29 -35.45 23.43
CA ILE A 122 -12.84 -35.49 23.27
C ILE A 122 -12.40 -36.86 22.71
N SER A 123 -11.45 -36.86 21.76
CA SER A 123 -10.44 -37.93 21.66
C SER A 123 -9.20 -37.44 20.94
N HIS A 124 -8.08 -37.47 21.66
CA HIS A 124 -6.71 -37.45 21.15
C HIS A 124 -6.46 -38.64 20.23
N SER A 125 -5.64 -38.47 19.18
CA SER A 125 -4.38 -39.23 18.93
C SER A 125 -3.99 -39.29 17.44
N CYS A 126 -2.67 -39.12 17.22
CA CYS A 126 -1.83 -39.31 16.03
C CYS A 126 -1.87 -38.25 14.92
#